data_AF-A0A5Q4GUC3-F1
#
_entry.id   AF-A0A5Q4GUC3-F1
#
_cell.length_a   1.000
_cell.length_b   1.000
_cell.length_c   1.000
_cell.angle_alpha   90.00
_cell.angle_beta   90.00
_cell.angle_gamma   90.00
#
_symmetry.space_group_name_H-M   'P 1'
#
loop_
_entity.id
_entity.type
_entity.pdbx_description
1 polymer ?
#
loop_
_entity_poly.entity_id
_entity_poly.type
_entity_poly.pdbx_seq_one_letter_code
_entity_poly.pdbx_strand_id
1 'polypeptide(L)' 'MNSVEHREIRLDQFLKVEGLVGTGGQAKLLIQAGEVLVNGQIETRRRRKLDPGDVVQWGVVRVVVAAPLEGTENRP' A
#
# COMPACT_ATOMS: atom_id res chain seq x y z
N MET A 1 -25.24 1.81 -15.32
CA MET A 1 -24.43 2.97 -14.89
C MET A 1 -23.72 2.55 -13.63
N ASN A 2 -22.59 1.83 -13.75
CA ASN A 2 -21.85 1.36 -12.57
C ASN A 2 -20.69 2.31 -12.36
N SER A 3 -20.88 3.26 -11.45
CA SER A 3 -19.82 4.12 -10.95
C SER A 3 -18.83 3.24 -10.19
N VAL A 4 -17.77 2.82 -10.86
CA VAL A 4 -16.64 2.16 -10.20
C VAL A 4 -15.92 3.25 -9.41
N GLU A 5 -16.24 3.37 -8.13
CA GLU A 5 -15.48 4.22 -7.23
C GLU A 5 -14.06 3.67 -7.18
N HIS A 6 -13.14 4.38 -7.83
CA HIS A 6 -11.70 4.14 -7.70
C HIS A 6 -11.35 4.28 -6.22
N ARG A 7 -11.35 3.15 -5.49
CA ARG A 7 -10.98 3.12 -4.09
C ARG A 7 -9.46 3.29 -4.02
N GLU A 8 -9.04 4.55 -3.95
CA GLU A 8 -7.66 4.93 -3.62
C GLU A 8 -7.27 4.24 -2.30
N ILE A 9 -6.24 3.38 -2.33
CA ILE A 9 -5.71 2.75 -1.12
C ILE A 9 -4.63 3.65 -0.53
N ARG A 10 -4.56 3.77 0.79
CA ARG A 10 -3.48 4.52 1.44
C ARG A 10 -2.26 3.64 1.66
N LEU A 11 -1.06 4.23 1.62
CA LEU A 11 0.20 3.51 1.82
C LEU A 11 0.21 2.72 3.14
N ASP A 12 -0.24 3.29 4.25
CA ASP A 12 -0.33 2.59 5.54
C ASP A 12 -1.23 1.34 5.50
N GLN A 13 -2.36 1.44 4.79
CA GLN A 13 -3.30 0.34 4.60
C GLN A 13 -2.73 -0.70 3.64
N PHE A 14 -2.12 -0.27 2.54
CA PHE A 14 -1.50 -1.14 1.55
C PHE A 14 -0.41 -2.00 2.16
N LEU A 15 0.52 -1.41 2.93
CA LEU A 15 1.58 -2.16 3.62
C LEU A 15 1.01 -3.25 4.54
N LYS A 16 -0.13 -2.99 5.18
CA LYS A 16 -0.80 -3.96 6.04
C LYS A 16 -1.49 -5.08 5.22
N VAL A 17 -2.18 -4.71 4.14
CA VAL A 17 -2.91 -5.65 3.27
C VAL A 17 -1.93 -6.60 2.58
N GLU A 18 -0.81 -6.09 2.08
CA GLU A 18 0.25 -6.88 1.46
C GLU A 18 1.09 -7.67 2.47
N GLY A 19 0.84 -7.51 3.78
CA GLY A 19 1.61 -8.19 4.82
C GLY A 19 3.07 -7.73 4.93
N LEU A 20 3.42 -6.58 4.34
CA LEU A 20 4.75 -5.96 4.47
C LEU A 20 5.03 -5.52 5.92
N VAL A 21 3.99 -5.23 6.69
CA VAL A 21 4.08 -4.92 8.12
C VAL A 21 3.14 -5.75 8.95
N GLY A 22 3.57 -6.11 10.17
CA GLY A 22 2.73 -6.86 11.10
C GLY A 22 1.71 -5.98 11.84
N THR A 23 2.00 -4.68 12.00
CA THR A 23 1.13 -3.74 12.73
C THR A 23 1.11 -2.35 12.10
N GLY A 24 0.05 -1.59 12.36
CA GLY A 24 -0.03 -0.19 11.91
C GLY A 24 1.05 0.73 12.50
N GLY A 25 1.56 0.39 13.69
CA GLY A 25 2.69 1.10 14.31
C GLY A 25 3.99 0.90 13.51
N GLN A 26 4.23 -0.32 13.03
CA GLN A 26 5.40 -0.64 12.20
C GLN A 26 5.34 0.07 10.84
N ALA A 27 4.17 0.10 10.18
CA ALA A 27 3.99 0.92 8.96
C ALA A 27 4.36 2.39 9.19
N LYS A 28 3.91 2.98 10.30
CA LYS A 28 4.25 4.36 10.63
C LYS A 28 5.77 4.56 10.71
N LEU A 29 6.47 3.66 11.41
CA LEU A 29 7.93 3.78 11.61
C LEU A 29 8.70 3.65 10.30
N LEU A 30 8.40 2.62 9.49
CA LEU A 30 9.08 2.41 8.21
C LEU A 30 8.90 3.59 7.24
N ILE A 31 7.66 4.09 7.15
CA ILE A 31 7.35 5.23 6.29
C ILE A 31 8.06 6.49 6.83
N GLN A 32 7.99 6.77 8.14
CA GLN A 32 8.68 7.95 8.72
C GLN A 32 10.20 7.86 8.64
N ALA A 33 10.76 6.64 8.67
CA ALA A 33 12.18 6.40 8.48
C ALA A 33 12.63 6.57 7.03
N GLY A 34 11.70 6.69 6.07
CA GLY A 34 12.02 6.80 4.64
C GLY A 34 12.54 5.49 4.05
N GLU A 35 12.20 4.35 4.65
CA GLU A 35 12.61 3.03 4.12
C GLU A 35 11.72 2.55 2.97
N VAL A 36 10.58 3.22 2.77
CA VAL A 36 9.60 2.89 1.74
C VAL A 36 9.76 3.85 0.56
N LEU A 37 9.85 3.27 -0.64
CA LEU A 37 9.87 4.00 -1.89
C LEU A 37 8.56 3.75 -2.65
N VAL A 38 7.97 4.80 -3.18
CA VAL A 38 6.80 4.73 -4.07
C VAL A 38 7.22 5.25 -5.43
N ASN A 39 7.08 4.43 -6.47
CA ASN A 39 7.56 4.72 -7.84
C ASN A 39 9.03 5.15 -7.89
N GLY A 40 9.88 4.56 -7.02
CA GLY A 40 11.31 4.89 -6.92
C GLY A 40 11.62 6.16 -6.13
N GLN A 41 10.63 6.81 -5.52
CA GLN A 41 10.82 7.98 -4.67
C GLN A 41 10.58 7.64 -3.20
N ILE A 42 11.48 8.04 -2.31
CA ILE A 42 11.30 7.86 -0.87
C ILE A 42 10.04 8.60 -0.43
N GLU A 43 9.08 7.86 0.11
CA GLU A 43 7.80 8.42 0.56
C GLU A 43 7.71 8.30 2.08
N THR A 44 7.61 9.46 2.74
CA THR A 44 7.50 9.56 4.21
C THR A 44 6.09 9.88 4.68
N ARG A 45 5.14 10.00 3.74
CA ARG A 45 3.74 10.28 4.03
C ARG A 45 2.94 8.99 4.12
N ARG A 46 2.62 8.59 5.35
CA ARG A 46 1.79 7.39 5.62
C ARG A 46 0.37 7.45 5.04
N ARG A 47 -0.19 8.65 4.88
CA ARG A 47 -1.50 8.88 4.26
C ARG A 47 -1.37 9.17 2.76
N ARG A 48 -0.23 8.86 2.15
CA ARG A 48 -0.09 8.94 0.70
C ARG A 48 -1.16 8.03 0.10
N LYS A 49 -1.96 8.60 -0.79
CA LYS A 49 -2.87 7.81 -1.62
C LYS A 49 -2.03 7.16 -2.72
N LEU A 50 -2.28 5.88 -2.90
CA LEU A 50 -1.69 5.07 -3.95
C LEU A 50 -2.76 4.77 -4.98
N ASP A 51 -2.38 4.93 -6.23
CA ASP A 51 -3.20 4.58 -7.36
C ASP A 51 -2.90 3.16 -7.83
N PRO A 52 -3.87 2.44 -8.41
CA PRO A 52 -3.60 1.16 -9.04
C PRO A 52 -2.49 1.28 -10.10
N GLY A 53 -1.48 0.43 -9.99
CA GLY A 53 -0.27 0.47 -10.81
C GLY A 53 0.93 1.14 -10.12
N ASP A 54 0.72 1.84 -9.00
CA ASP A 54 1.82 2.37 -8.20
C ASP A 54 2.72 1.26 -7.68
N VAL A 55 4.01 1.53 -7.60
CA VAL A 55 5.00 0.56 -7.17
C VAL A 55 5.51 0.94 -5.79
N VAL A 56 5.23 0.13 -4.79
CA VAL A 56 5.80 0.29 -3.45
C VAL A 56 6.99 -0.66 -3.27
N GLN A 57 8.11 -0.13 -2.84
CA GLN A 57 9.34 -0.88 -2.60
C GLN A 57 9.85 -0.63 -1.19
N TRP A 58 10.28 -1.70 -0.53
CA TRP A 58 10.91 -1.66 0.79
C TRP A 58 12.12 -2.59 0.78
N GLY A 59 13.31 -2.00 0.90
CA GLY A 59 14.57 -2.73 0.74
C GLY A 59 14.64 -3.46 -0.61
N VAL A 60 14.62 -4.80 -0.57
CA VAL A 60 14.63 -5.69 -1.74
C VAL A 60 13.23 -6.14 -2.18
N VAL A 61 12.21 -5.89 -1.37
CA VAL A 61 10.83 -6.30 -1.66
C VAL A 61 10.15 -5.20 -2.47
N ARG A 62 9.52 -5.58 -3.58
CA ARG A 62 8.77 -4.68 -4.45
C ARG A 62 7.38 -5.26 -4.67
N VAL A 63 6.37 -4.46 -4.40
CA VAL A 63 4.96 -4.82 -4.57
C VAL A 63 4.29 -3.76 -5.43
N VAL A 64 3.53 -4.21 -6.41
CA VAL A 64 2.73 -3.32 -7.26
C VAL A 64 1.33 -3.23 -6.66
N VAL A 65 0.81 -2.02 -6.55
CA VAL A 65 -0.55 -1.75 -6.10
C VAL A 65 -1.48 -2.30 -7.16
N ALA A 66 -1.99 -3.51 -6.92
CA ALA A 66 -3.04 -4.06 -7.75
C ALA A 66 -4.31 -3.25 -7.50
N ALA A 67 -5.06 -2.94 -8.57
CA ALA A 67 -6.45 -2.53 -8.40
C ALA A 67 -7.14 -3.61 -7.56
N PRO A 68 -8.01 -3.24 -6.59
CA PRO A 68 -8.72 -4.23 -5.81
C PRO A 68 -9.44 -5.17 -6.77
N LEU A 69 -8.93 -6.41 -6.85
CA LEU A 69 -9.65 -7.50 -7.47
C LEU A 69 -10.89 -7.67 -6.62
N GLU A 70 -12.06 -7.32 -7.16
CA GLU A 70 -13.32 -7.49 -6.45
C GLU A 70 -13.43 -8.95 -5.99
N GLY A 71 -13.53 -9.16 -4.68
CA GLY A 71 -13.81 -10.46 -4.08
C GLY A 71 -12.57 -11.30 -3.73
N THR A 72 -12.14 -11.22 -2.48
CA THR A 72 -11.86 -12.41 -1.68
C THR A 72 -12.42 -12.18 -0.27
N GLU A 73 -13.75 -12.11 -0.20
CA GLU A 73 -14.43 -12.53 1.02
C GLU A 73 -14.17 -14.02 1.23
N ASN A 74 -14.01 -14.38 2.50
CA ASN A 74 -13.91 -15.72 3.07
C ASN A 74 -12.49 -16.27 3.32
N ARG A 75 -11.99 -16.02 4.53
CA ARG A 75 -11.25 -17.05 5.27
C ARG A 75 -12.13 -17.51 6.44
N PRO A 76 -12.22 -18.84 6.67
CA PRO A 76 -13.15 -19.47 7.61
C PRO A 76 -12.88 -19.09 9.08
#